data_AF-A0A5Q4E2R8-F1
#
_entry.id   AF-A0A5Q4E2R8-F1
#
_cell.length_a   1.000
_cell.length_b   1.000
_cell.length_c   1.000
_cell.angle_alpha   90.00
_cell.angle_beta   90.00
_cell.angle_gamma   90.00
#
_symmetry.space_group_name_H-M   'P 1'
#
loop_
_entity.id
_entity.type
_entity.pdbx_description
1 polymer ?
#
loop_
_entity_poly.entity_id
_entity_poly.type
_entity_poly.pdbx_seq_one_letter_code
_entity_poly.pdbx_strand_id
1 'polypeptide(L)'
;MASNIPSAGAKRPAPDKFSLLGKLAFGAGDIGPGMTANLLAFSFLIFLTTAAGLSPVAAGSVLAIGRIWDAVNDPFIGYLSDKTRTRWGRRYPWMVLGAVPFGLS
;
A
#
# COMPACT_ATOMS: atom_id res chain seq x y z
N MET A 1 -24.08 -36.34 30.05
CA MET A 1 -22.80 -35.80 29.52
C MET A 1 -23.09 -34.42 28.95
N ALA A 2 -22.88 -33.38 29.75
CA ALA A 2 -23.24 -32.01 29.38
C ALA A 2 -22.24 -31.42 28.38
N SER A 3 -22.78 -30.86 27.31
CA SER A 3 -22.09 -30.16 26.23
C SER A 3 -21.39 -28.89 26.74
N ASN A 4 -20.05 -28.87 26.69
CA ASN A 4 -19.26 -27.65 26.87
C ASN A 4 -19.39 -26.77 25.61
N ILE A 5 -20.48 -26.01 25.52
CA ILE A 5 -20.58 -24.88 24.61
C ILE A 5 -19.84 -23.71 25.28
N PRO A 6 -18.78 -23.15 24.66
CA PRO A 6 -18.11 -21.98 25.22
C PRO A 6 -19.11 -20.84 25.38
N SER A 7 -19.23 -20.33 26.61
CA SER A 7 -20.13 -19.24 26.96
C SER A 7 -19.80 -17.98 26.14
N ALA A 8 -20.83 -17.38 25.56
CA ALA A 8 -20.78 -16.17 24.75
C ALA A 8 -20.47 -14.90 25.57
N GLY A 9 -19.47 -14.96 26.46
CA GLY A 9 -19.17 -13.92 27.45
C GLY A 9 -17.69 -13.56 27.59
N ALA A 10 -16.79 -14.11 26.77
CA ALA A 10 -15.38 -13.70 26.79
C ALA A 10 -15.27 -12.25 26.28
N LYS A 11 -15.12 -11.29 27.20
CA LYS A 11 -14.72 -9.90 26.90
C LYS A 11 -13.48 -9.98 26.01
N ARG A 12 -13.63 -9.58 24.73
CA ARG A 12 -12.47 -9.40 23.85
C ARG A 12 -11.54 -8.40 24.56
N PRO A 13 -10.24 -8.70 24.74
CA PRO A 13 -9.31 -7.74 25.31
C PRO A 13 -9.44 -6.44 24.51
N ALA A 14 -9.50 -5.30 25.22
CA ALA A 14 -9.52 -4.00 24.56
C ALA A 14 -8.29 -3.94 23.63
N PRO A 15 -8.44 -3.48 22.38
CA PRO A 15 -7.30 -3.41 21.46
C PRO A 15 -6.21 -2.57 22.12
N ASP A 16 -4.99 -3.12 22.19
CA ASP A 16 -3.84 -2.41 22.73
C ASP A 16 -3.73 -1.06 22.02
N LYS A 17 -3.75 0.02 22.80
CA LYS A 17 -3.66 1.37 22.25
C LYS A 17 -2.28 1.52 21.62
N PHE A 18 -2.25 1.67 20.30
CA PHE A 18 -1.01 1.85 19.55
C PHE A 18 -0.22 3.04 20.13
N SER A 19 0.99 2.77 20.61
CA SER A 19 1.87 3.78 21.20
C SER A 19 2.07 4.95 20.22
N LEU A 20 2.08 6.18 20.73
CA LEU A 20 2.32 7.38 19.93
C LEU A 20 3.63 7.25 19.12
N LEU A 21 4.67 6.68 19.72
CA LEU A 21 5.94 6.41 19.06
C LEU A 21 5.77 5.43 17.88
N GLY A 22 4.93 4.40 18.03
CA GLY A 22 4.62 3.47 16.95
C GLY A 22 3.90 4.15 15.78
N LYS A 23 3.00 5.09 16.06
CA LYS A 23 2.31 5.87 15.01
C LYS A 23 3.28 6.79 14.28
N LEU A 24 4.15 7.48 15.01
CA LEU A 24 5.16 8.36 14.45
C LEU A 24 6.20 7.58 13.63
N ALA A 25 6.66 6.43 14.12
CA ALA A 25 7.59 5.56 13.39
C ALA A 25 6.95 5.01 12.10
N PHE A 26 5.68 4.62 12.15
CA PHE A 26 4.95 4.20 10.96
C PHE A 26 4.82 5.33 9.94
N GLY A 27 4.43 6.53 10.39
CA GLY A 27 4.33 7.71 9.53
C GLY A 27 5.67 8.12 8.94
N ALA A 28 6.76 8.08 9.72
CA ALA A 28 8.10 8.36 9.23
C ALA A 28 8.53 7.40 8.11
N GLY A 29 8.11 6.13 8.17
CA GLY A 29 8.35 5.17 7.10
C GLY A 29 7.58 5.47 5.81
N ASP A 30 6.45 6.15 5.89
CA ASP A 30 5.61 6.50 4.74
C ASP A 30 6.09 7.75 3.99
N ILE A 31 6.89 8.60 4.65
CA ILE A 31 7.38 9.87 4.07
C ILE A 31 8.12 9.62 2.74
N GLY A 32 9.00 8.62 2.68
CA GLY A 32 9.79 8.34 1.48
C GLY A 32 8.92 7.97 0.27
N PRO A 33 8.17 6.86 0.34
CA PRO A 33 7.25 6.48 -0.74
C PRO A 33 6.21 7.55 -1.06
N GLY A 34 5.63 8.19 -0.05
CA GLY A 34 4.63 9.24 -0.22
C GLY A 34 5.18 10.48 -0.92
N MET A 35 6.42 10.89 -0.62
CA MET A 35 7.07 12.03 -1.26
C MET A 35 7.42 11.71 -2.72
N THR A 36 7.95 10.52 -3.01
CA THR A 36 8.23 10.08 -4.38
C THR A 36 6.96 10.01 -5.22
N ALA A 37 5.87 9.45 -4.67
CA ALA A 37 4.59 9.37 -5.36
C ALA A 37 4.03 10.77 -5.69
N ASN A 38 4.14 11.73 -4.77
CA ASN A 38 3.73 13.11 -5.02
C ASN A 38 4.60 13.77 -6.09
N LEU A 39 5.92 13.61 -6.02
CA LEU A 39 6.83 14.16 -7.02
C LEU A 39 6.48 13.64 -8.42
N LEU A 40 6.23 12.34 -8.55
CA LEU A 40 5.85 11.72 -9.81
C LEU A 40 4.49 12.26 -10.30
N ALA A 41 3.50 12.41 -9.41
CA ALA A 41 2.19 12.94 -9.75
C ALA A 41 2.24 14.37 -10.32
N PHE A 42 3.12 15.24 -9.80
CA PHE A 42 3.23 16.63 -10.25
C PHE A 42 4.21 16.83 -11.41
N SER A 43 5.31 16.07 -11.46
CA SER A 43 6.39 16.30 -12.43
C SER A 43 6.29 15.44 -13.68
N PHE A 44 5.65 14.26 -13.61
CA PHE A 44 5.74 13.29 -14.71
C PHE A 44 5.07 13.77 -15.99
N LEU A 45 3.94 14.49 -15.91
CA LEU A 45 3.32 15.10 -17.08
C LEU A 45 4.24 16.14 -17.75
N ILE A 46 4.89 16.97 -16.94
CA ILE A 46 5.82 18.00 -17.42
C ILE A 46 7.01 17.31 -18.08
N PHE A 47 7.55 16.25 -17.47
CA PHE A 47 8.62 15.46 -18.05
C PHE A 47 8.23 14.89 -19.43
N LEU A 48 7.05 14.28 -19.54
CA LEU A 48 6.58 13.70 -20.80
C LEU A 48 6.45 14.74 -21.92
N THR A 49 5.98 15.94 -21.60
CA THR A 49 5.76 17.00 -22.60
C THR A 49 7.02 17.80 -22.93
N THR A 50 7.86 18.10 -21.94
CA THR A 50 9.01 19.00 -22.11
C THR A 50 10.33 18.27 -22.38
N ALA A 51 10.60 17.16 -21.69
CA ALA A 51 11.85 16.42 -21.83
C ALA A 51 11.72 15.30 -22.88
N ALA A 52 10.62 14.56 -22.86
CA ALA A 52 10.37 13.48 -23.83
C ALA A 52 9.70 13.97 -25.13
N GLY A 53 9.23 15.24 -25.17
CA GLY A 53 8.68 15.87 -26.37
C GLY A 53 7.35 15.29 -26.85
N LEU A 54 6.60 14.59 -25.99
CA LEU A 54 5.28 14.06 -26.36
C LEU A 54 4.29 15.21 -26.52
N SER A 55 3.36 15.04 -27.47
CA SER A 55 2.20 15.91 -27.56
C SER A 55 1.37 15.83 -26.26
N PRO A 56 0.66 16.90 -25.86
CA PRO A 56 -0.17 16.88 -24.66
C PRO A 56 -1.21 15.75 -24.64
N VAL A 57 -1.76 15.42 -25.81
CA VAL A 57 -2.72 14.31 -25.97
C VAL A 57 -2.06 12.97 -25.71
N ALA A 58 -0.86 12.74 -26.25
CA ALA A 58 -0.12 11.49 -26.03
C ALA A 58 0.32 11.36 -24.56
N ALA A 59 0.87 12.43 -23.97
CA ALA A 59 1.29 12.44 -22.57
C ALA A 59 0.10 12.20 -21.61
N GLY A 60 -1.04 12.85 -21.86
CA GLY A 60 -2.27 12.61 -21.08
C GLY A 60 -2.78 11.18 -21.22
N SER A 61 -2.67 10.58 -22.40
CA SER A 61 -3.05 9.18 -22.64
C SER A 61 -2.17 8.21 -21.86
N VAL A 62 -0.84 8.43 -21.82
CA VAL A 62 0.09 7.62 -21.02
C VAL A 62 -0.29 7.66 -19.53
N LEU A 63 -0.57 8.85 -19.00
CA LEU A 63 -1.00 8.98 -17.60
C LEU A 63 -2.34 8.30 -17.36
N ALA A 64 -3.31 8.45 -18.26
CA ALA A 64 -4.62 7.81 -18.14
C ALA A 64 -4.50 6.27 -18.11
N ILE A 65 -3.68 5.70 -19.00
CA ILE A 65 -3.40 4.26 -19.01
C ILE A 65 -2.78 3.82 -17.67
N GLY A 66 -1.80 4.57 -17.16
CA GLY A 66 -1.21 4.31 -15.85
C GLY A 66 -2.24 4.31 -14.72
N ARG A 67 -3.14 5.30 -14.69
CA ARG A 67 -4.19 5.36 -13.65
C ARG A 67 -5.21 4.24 -13.74
N ILE A 68 -5.57 3.82 -14.96
CA ILE A 68 -6.44 2.66 -15.17
C ILE A 68 -5.75 1.39 -14.68
N TRP A 69 -4.46 1.26 -14.98
CA TRP A 69 -3.66 0.14 -14.51
C TRP A 69 -3.61 0.09 -12.97
N ASP A 70 -3.34 1.21 -12.31
CA ASP A 70 -3.35 1.31 -10.84
C ASP A 70 -4.74 0.95 -10.27
N ALA A 71 -5.80 1.48 -10.86
CA ALA A 71 -7.18 1.22 -10.43
C ALA A 71 -7.58 -0.27 -10.47
N VAL A 72 -6.94 -1.06 -11.32
CA VAL A 72 -7.15 -2.52 -11.39
C VAL A 72 -6.25 -3.27 -10.42
N ASN A 73 -4.98 -2.88 -10.33
CA ASN A 73 -4.00 -3.58 -9.50
C ASN A 73 -4.23 -3.33 -8.00
N ASP A 74 -4.62 -2.13 -7.60
CA ASP A 74 -4.79 -1.78 -6.19
C ASP A 74 -5.82 -2.70 -5.49
N PRO A 75 -7.04 -2.92 -6.05
CA PRO A 75 -7.97 -3.88 -5.48
C PRO A 75 -7.47 -5.33 -5.53
N PHE A 76 -6.78 -5.72 -6.61
CA PHE A 76 -6.28 -7.09 -6.78
C PHE A 76 -5.24 -7.44 -5.72
N ILE A 77 -4.22 -6.58 -5.57
CA ILE A 77 -3.19 -6.73 -4.55
C ILE A 77 -3.79 -6.57 -3.14
N GLY A 78 -4.73 -5.65 -2.94
CA GLY A 78 -5.47 -5.52 -1.70
C GLY A 78 -6.12 -6.83 -1.27
N TYR A 79 -6.88 -7.46 -2.18
CA TYR A 79 -7.53 -8.74 -1.96
C TYR A 79 -6.54 -9.89 -1.68
N LEU A 80 -5.46 -9.99 -2.46
CA LEU A 80 -4.42 -10.99 -2.23
C LEU A 80 -3.74 -10.81 -0.88
N SER A 81 -3.45 -9.56 -0.49
CA SER A 81 -2.84 -9.24 0.79
C SER A 81 -3.72 -9.62 1.97
N ASP A 82 -5.04 -9.40 1.86
CA ASP A 82 -6.00 -9.73 2.90
C ASP A 82 -6.22 -11.24 3.04
N LYS A 83 -6.09 -11.99 1.94
CA LYS A 83 -6.18 -13.47 1.93
C LYS A 83 -4.90 -14.17 2.36
N THR A 84 -3.78 -13.47 2.41
CA THR A 84 -2.49 -14.04 2.77
C THR A 84 -2.46 -14.41 4.25
N ARG A 85 -2.23 -15.69 4.55
CA ARG A 85 -2.08 -16.19 5.94
C ARG A 85 -0.66 -16.72 6.12
N THR A 86 0.17 -15.95 6.81
CA THR A 86 1.52 -16.40 7.19
C THR A 86 1.74 -16.28 8.69
N ARG A 87 2.78 -16.97 9.18
CA ARG A 87 3.25 -16.90 10.58
C ARG A 87 3.66 -15.49 11.04
N TRP A 88 3.95 -14.58 10.10
CA TRP A 88 4.36 -13.20 10.37
C TRP A 88 3.21 -12.20 10.21
N GLY A 89 1.98 -12.68 10.05
CA GLY A 89 0.79 -11.87 9.81
C GLY A 89 0.42 -11.77 8.33
N ARG A 90 -0.60 -10.95 8.04
CA ARG A 90 -1.18 -10.85 6.68
C ARG A 90 -0.39 -9.92 5.76
N ARG A 91 0.09 -8.78 6.29
CA ARG A 91 0.69 -7.69 5.50
C ARG A 91 2.22 -7.69 5.47
N TYR A 92 2.87 -8.26 6.48
CA TYR A 92 4.34 -8.24 6.61
C TYR A 92 5.08 -8.89 5.42
N PRO A 93 4.63 -10.04 4.87
CA PRO A 93 5.28 -10.63 3.69
C PRO A 93 5.21 -9.71 2.45
N TRP A 94 4.10 -9.01 2.25
CA TRP A 94 3.91 -8.08 1.13
C TRP A 94 4.79 -6.84 1.25
N MET A 95 4.97 -6.34 2.47
CA MET A 95 5.89 -5.23 2.73
C MET A 95 7.34 -5.62 2.42
N VAL A 96 7.78 -6.82 2.82
CA VAL A 96 9.16 -7.29 2.54
C VAL A 96 9.35 -7.55 1.05
N LEU A 97 8.37 -8.20 0.40
CA LEU A 97 8.41 -8.44 -1.05
C LEU A 97 8.45 -7.15 -1.86
N GLY A 98 7.78 -6.08 -1.41
CA GLY A 98 7.87 -4.75 -2.03
C GLY A 98 9.17 -4.01 -1.69
N ALA A 99 9.65 -4.13 -0.46
CA ALA A 99 10.85 -3.42 0.01
C ALA A 99 12.15 -3.94 -0.64
N VAL A 100 12.24 -5.23 -0.94
CA VAL A 100 13.47 -5.82 -1.52
C VAL A 100 13.76 -5.27 -2.93
N PRO A 101 12.84 -5.32 -3.91
CA PRO A 101 13.05 -4.70 -5.21
C PRO A 101 13.23 -3.18 -5.11
N PHE A 102 12.42 -2.51 -4.29
CA PHE A 102 12.47 -1.06 -4.12
C PHE A 102 13.80 -0.57 -3.54
N GLY A 103 14.42 -1.34 -2.65
CA GLY A 103 15.74 -1.01 -2.09
C GLY A 103 16.92 -1.37 -3.00
N LEU A 104 16.70 -2.14 -4.07
CA LEU A 104 17.75 -2.57 -5.00
C LEU A 104 17.79 -1.74 -6.29
N SER A 105 16.73 -0.98 -6.60
CA SER A 105 16.62 -0.09 -7.76
C SER A 105 17.13 1.32 -7.46
#